data_AF-A0A934QDW5-F1
#
_entry.id   AF-A0A934QDW5-F1
#
_cell.length_a   1.000
_cell.length_b   1.000
_cell.length_c   1.000
_cell.angle_alpha   90.00
_cell.angle_beta   90.00
_cell.angle_gamma   90.00
#
_symmetry.space_group_name_H-M   'P 1'
#
loop_
_entity.id
_entity.type
_entity.pdbx_description
1 polymer ?
#
loop_
_entity_poly.entity_id
_entity_poly.type
_entity_poly.pdbx_seq_one_letter_code
_entity_poly.pdbx_strand_id
1 'polypeptide(L)'
;MTTMIDGPPLAPDFTGVQAVRGIDGARSELGYRRSRGGHLRDAYPSGTHDLELGFSGAPDPRAVADYTAALLRADERCRRVVLAVPELDLDAISWAEDAGYRYVIDVETVTGGHSLLVTEPQWVIDQPAILEDIPLKE
;
A
#
# COMPACT_ATOMS: atom_id res chain seq x y z
N MET A 1 -16.87 8.62 -16.70
CA MET A 1 -15.65 9.37 -17.07
C MET A 1 -14.66 8.98 -16.00
N THR A 2 -13.86 7.95 -16.25
CA THR A 2 -12.94 7.38 -15.25
C THR A 2 -11.84 8.40 -15.00
N THR A 3 -11.73 8.91 -13.78
CA THR A 3 -10.59 9.75 -13.41
C THR A 3 -9.37 8.85 -13.47
N MET A 4 -8.39 9.19 -14.31
CA MET A 4 -7.24 8.32 -14.50
C MET A 4 -6.40 8.32 -13.22
N ILE A 5 -6.14 7.11 -12.70
CA ILE A 5 -5.14 6.91 -11.65
C ILE A 5 -3.78 7.26 -12.27
N ASP A 6 -3.31 8.48 -12.06
CA ASP A 6 -2.02 8.94 -12.56
C ASP A 6 -1.15 9.37 -11.37
N GLY A 7 -0.33 8.42 -10.91
CA GLY A 7 0.58 8.64 -9.80
C GLY A 7 1.70 9.60 -10.16
N PRO A 8 2.10 10.50 -9.24
CA PRO A 8 3.25 11.36 -9.47
C PRO A 8 4.54 10.53 -9.64
N PRO A 9 5.63 11.13 -10.16
CA PRO A 9 6.93 10.48 -10.15
C PRO A 9 7.29 9.96 -8.75
N LEU A 10 7.86 8.74 -8.71
CA LEU A 10 8.30 8.14 -7.46
C LEU A 10 9.33 9.03 -6.77
N ALA A 11 9.18 9.20 -5.45
CA ALA A 11 10.16 9.90 -4.65
C ALA A 11 11.51 9.15 -4.67
N PRO A 12 12.66 9.86 -4.57
CA PRO A 12 13.98 9.24 -4.73
C PRO A 12 14.35 8.17 -3.70
N ASP A 13 13.64 8.12 -2.58
CA ASP A 13 13.85 7.15 -1.49
C ASP A 13 13.10 5.83 -1.71
N PHE A 14 12.27 5.72 -2.75
CA PHE A 14 11.78 4.43 -3.23
C PHE A 14 12.90 3.63 -3.89
N THR A 15 12.97 2.35 -3.57
CA THR A 15 13.93 1.38 -4.12
C THR A 15 13.20 0.26 -4.85
N GLY A 16 13.97 -0.64 -5.48
CA GLY A 16 13.43 -1.74 -6.26
C GLY A 16 12.58 -1.28 -7.44
N VAL A 17 12.82 -0.07 -7.94
CA VAL A 17 11.98 0.55 -8.98
C VAL A 17 11.99 -0.31 -10.23
N GLN A 18 10.79 -0.71 -10.67
CA GLN A 18 10.59 -1.56 -11.83
C GLN A 18 9.54 -0.94 -12.75
N ALA A 19 9.86 -0.90 -14.04
CA ALA A 19 8.88 -0.57 -15.06
C ALA A 19 7.88 -1.71 -15.19
N VAL A 20 6.59 -1.37 -15.16
CA VAL A 20 5.47 -2.29 -15.30
C VAL A 20 4.53 -1.82 -16.39
N ARG A 21 3.63 -2.73 -16.79
CA ARG A 21 2.53 -2.38 -17.67
C ARG A 21 1.51 -1.55 -16.90
N GLY A 22 1.17 -0.41 -17.47
CA GLY A 22 0.04 0.42 -17.07
C GLY A 22 -1.24 0.08 -17.82
N ILE A 23 -2.33 0.72 -17.39
CA ILE A 23 -3.63 0.69 -18.07
C ILE A 23 -3.45 1.08 -19.53
N ASP A 24 -4.20 0.43 -20.41
CA ASP A 24 -4.12 0.57 -21.87
C ASP A 24 -2.73 0.29 -22.48
N GLY A 25 -1.84 -0.37 -21.72
CA GLY A 25 -0.48 -0.66 -22.16
C GLY A 25 0.49 0.51 -22.04
N ALA A 26 0.11 1.58 -21.34
CA ALA A 26 1.04 2.64 -20.97
C ALA A 26 2.22 2.09 -20.14
N ARG A 27 3.32 2.85 -20.05
CA ARG A 27 4.43 2.51 -19.16
C ARG A 27 4.19 3.16 -17.81
N SER A 28 4.28 2.37 -16.74
CA SER A 28 4.20 2.82 -15.35
C SER A 28 5.40 2.29 -14.57
N GLU A 29 5.61 2.80 -13.36
CA GLU A 29 6.66 2.30 -12.47
C GLU A 29 6.11 1.99 -11.09
N LEU A 30 6.65 0.95 -10.47
CA LEU A 30 6.41 0.58 -9.09
C LEU A 30 7.73 0.58 -8.33
N GLY A 31 7.69 1.00 -7.08
CA GLY A 31 8.82 0.94 -6.16
C GLY A 31 8.35 0.69 -4.74
N TYR A 32 9.26 0.35 -3.84
CA TYR A 32 8.95 0.20 -2.43
C TYR A 32 9.95 0.91 -1.52
N ARG A 33 9.53 1.23 -0.31
CA ARG A 33 10.40 1.63 0.80
C ARG A 33 9.94 0.98 2.10
N ARG A 34 10.73 1.08 3.16
CA ARG A 34 10.25 0.72 4.51
C ARG A 34 9.21 1.76 4.95
N SER A 35 8.04 1.35 5.44
CA SER A 35 6.98 2.30 5.82
C SER A 35 7.44 3.30 6.89
N ARG A 36 8.30 2.86 7.82
CA ARG A 36 8.90 3.73 8.84
C ARG A 36 9.90 4.77 8.30
N GLY A 37 10.40 4.56 7.09
CA GLY A 37 11.26 5.52 6.40
C GLY A 37 10.47 6.59 5.64
N GLY A 38 9.16 6.39 5.47
CA GLY A 38 8.29 7.26 4.69
C GLY A 38 7.51 8.30 5.49
N HIS A 39 6.65 9.02 4.78
CA HIS A 39 5.78 10.06 5.35
C HIS A 39 4.68 9.49 6.27
N LEU A 40 4.42 8.18 6.19
CA LEU A 40 3.43 7.50 7.01
C LEU A 40 3.91 7.23 8.45
N ARG A 41 5.20 7.35 8.73
CA ARG A 41 5.80 6.92 10.01
C ARG A 41 5.17 7.56 11.25
N ASP A 42 4.70 8.80 11.11
CA ASP A 42 4.15 9.62 12.21
C ASP A 42 2.61 9.57 12.23
N ALA A 43 1.99 9.00 11.20
CA ALA A 43 0.55 8.97 10.99
C ALA A 43 -0.05 7.55 11.08
N TYR A 44 0.79 6.51 10.91
CA TYR A 44 0.35 5.12 10.86
C TYR A 44 1.34 4.19 11.60
N PRO A 45 0.88 3.40 12.58
CA PRO A 45 1.73 2.45 13.28
C PRO A 45 2.16 1.34 12.32
N SER A 46 3.42 1.42 11.89
CA SER A 46 4.05 0.46 10.99
C SER A 46 5.12 -0.37 11.71
N GLY A 47 5.11 -1.67 11.44
CA GLY A 47 6.13 -2.61 11.85
C GLY A 47 7.47 -2.33 11.15
N THR A 48 8.57 -2.81 11.74
CA THR A 48 9.93 -2.60 11.22
C THR A 48 10.15 -3.19 9.82
N HIS A 49 9.39 -4.21 9.46
CA HIS A 49 9.48 -4.89 8.16
C HIS A 49 8.36 -4.49 7.19
N ASP A 50 7.43 -3.63 7.61
CA ASP A 50 6.35 -3.20 6.75
C ASP A 50 6.92 -2.36 5.60
N LEU A 51 6.34 -2.58 4.42
CA LEU A 51 6.72 -1.87 3.21
C LEU A 51 5.64 -0.88 2.83
N GLU A 52 6.05 0.21 2.21
CA GLU A 52 5.18 1.13 1.52
C GLU A 52 5.43 0.96 0.02
N LEU A 53 4.35 0.76 -0.73
CA LEU A 53 4.36 0.72 -2.19
C LEU A 53 4.13 2.14 -2.73
N GLY A 54 4.97 2.55 -3.66
CA GLY A 54 4.78 3.76 -4.45
C GLY A 54 4.57 3.39 -5.91
N PHE A 55 3.92 4.28 -6.66
CA PHE A 55 3.73 4.13 -8.10
C PHE A 55 3.81 5.47 -8.82
N SER A 56 4.16 5.42 -10.11
CA SER A 56 4.02 6.53 -11.06
C SER A 56 3.23 6.10 -12.30
N GLY A 57 2.50 7.03 -12.90
CA GLY A 57 1.58 6.71 -13.99
C GLY A 57 0.35 5.94 -13.51
N ALA A 58 -0.23 5.14 -14.40
CA ALA A 58 -1.43 4.34 -14.16
C ALA A 58 -1.15 2.83 -14.20
N PRO A 59 -0.55 2.19 -13.17
CA PRO A 59 -0.22 0.77 -13.23
C PRO A 59 -1.48 -0.09 -13.41
N ASP A 60 -1.36 -1.17 -14.17
CA ASP A 60 -2.41 -2.21 -14.21
C ASP A 60 -2.54 -2.86 -12.81
N PRO A 61 -3.74 -2.99 -12.22
CA PRO A 61 -3.93 -3.61 -10.91
C PRO A 61 -3.28 -4.98 -10.77
N ARG A 62 -3.26 -5.78 -11.86
CA ARG A 62 -2.60 -7.08 -11.87
C ARG A 62 -1.08 -6.95 -11.73
N ALA A 63 -0.48 -5.96 -12.36
CA ALA A 63 0.96 -5.70 -12.23
C ALA A 63 1.32 -5.26 -10.81
N VAL A 64 0.44 -4.49 -10.16
CA VAL A 64 0.57 -4.12 -8.74
C VAL A 64 0.52 -5.37 -7.86
N ALA A 65 -0.51 -6.21 -8.05
CA ALA A 65 -0.67 -7.45 -7.28
C ALA A 65 0.54 -8.39 -7.42
N ASP A 66 1.04 -8.59 -8.65
CA ASP A 66 2.17 -9.47 -8.93
C ASP A 66 3.47 -8.93 -8.28
N TYR A 67 3.70 -7.61 -8.35
CA TYR A 67 4.85 -6.96 -7.71
C TYR A 67 4.78 -7.08 -6.19
N THR A 68 3.63 -6.79 -5.60
CA THR A 68 3.45 -6.87 -4.15
C THR A 68 3.58 -8.29 -3.62
N ALA A 69 3.07 -9.29 -4.35
CA ALA A 69 3.29 -10.69 -4.02
C ALA A 69 4.79 -11.06 -4.06
N ALA A 70 5.57 -10.46 -4.95
CA ALA A 70 7.01 -10.67 -5.00
C ALA A 70 7.72 -10.03 -3.79
N LEU A 71 7.31 -8.84 -3.35
CA LEU A 71 7.83 -8.20 -2.15
C LEU A 71 7.59 -9.05 -0.90
N LEU A 72 6.35 -9.52 -0.71
CA LEU A 72 5.98 -10.35 0.45
C LEU A 72 6.74 -11.69 0.45
N ARG A 73 7.02 -12.26 -0.72
CA ARG A 73 7.86 -13.48 -0.84
C ARG A 73 9.34 -13.23 -0.57
N ALA A 74 9.84 -12.02 -0.83
CA ALA A 74 11.26 -11.69 -0.67
C ALA A 74 11.66 -11.40 0.79
N ASP A 75 10.72 -10.99 1.65
CA ASP A 75 10.94 -10.74 3.08
C ASP A 75 9.86 -11.45 3.90
N GLU A 76 10.15 -12.66 4.40
CA GLU A 76 9.22 -13.47 5.21
C GLU A 76 8.76 -12.76 6.50
N ARG A 77 9.44 -11.70 6.93
CA ARG A 77 9.07 -10.90 8.11
C ARG A 77 8.16 -9.73 7.74
N CYS A 78 7.97 -9.43 6.46
CA CYS A 78 7.07 -8.39 5.99
C CYS A 78 5.63 -8.82 6.28
N ARG A 79 4.96 -8.09 7.19
CA ARG A 79 3.58 -8.40 7.59
C ARG A 79 2.55 -7.71 6.71
N ARG A 80 2.92 -6.59 6.11
CA ARG A 80 2.03 -5.81 5.25
C ARG A 80 2.81 -4.97 4.27
N VAL A 81 2.21 -4.80 3.09
CA VAL A 81 2.55 -3.73 2.16
C VAL A 81 1.42 -2.72 2.19
N VAL A 82 1.77 -1.48 2.53
CA VAL A 82 0.87 -0.34 2.63
C VAL A 82 0.90 0.43 1.31
N LEU A 83 -0.27 0.83 0.84
CA LEU A 83 -0.46 1.70 -0.31
C LEU A 83 -1.26 2.90 0.16
N ALA A 84 -0.68 4.09 -0.01
CA ALA A 84 -1.36 5.36 0.27
C ALA A 84 -1.89 5.93 -1.04
N VAL A 85 -3.17 6.29 -1.05
CA VAL A 85 -3.82 7.03 -2.14
C VAL A 85 -4.41 8.32 -1.57
N PRO A 86 -4.69 9.35 -2.41
CA PRO A 86 -5.34 10.56 -1.92
C PRO A 86 -6.62 10.26 -1.12
N GLU A 87 -6.83 10.99 -0.03
CA GLU A 87 -7.98 10.78 0.85
C GLU A 87 -9.31 10.84 0.07
N LEU A 88 -10.18 9.87 0.32
CA LEU A 88 -11.53 9.77 -0.27
C LEU A 88 -11.55 9.67 -1.81
N ASP A 89 -10.42 9.41 -2.46
CA ASP A 89 -10.38 9.12 -3.89
C ASP A 89 -10.90 7.70 -4.16
N LEU A 90 -12.21 7.61 -4.44
CA LEU A 90 -12.90 6.34 -4.63
C LEU A 90 -12.41 5.56 -5.86
N ASP A 91 -11.96 6.26 -6.91
CA ASP A 91 -11.41 5.60 -8.09
C ASP A 91 -10.07 4.95 -7.72
N ALA A 92 -9.22 5.64 -6.94
CA ALA A 92 -7.93 5.09 -6.49
C ALA A 92 -8.10 3.96 -5.47
N ILE A 93 -9.08 4.07 -4.58
CA ILE A 93 -9.43 3.01 -3.63
C ILE A 93 -9.89 1.76 -4.40
N SER A 94 -10.82 1.91 -5.33
CA SER A 94 -11.30 0.78 -6.15
C SER A 94 -10.17 0.13 -6.95
N TRP A 95 -9.28 0.92 -7.54
CA TRP A 95 -8.10 0.41 -8.26
C TRP A 95 -7.16 -0.38 -7.34
N ALA A 96 -6.93 0.10 -6.11
CA ALA A 96 -6.11 -0.61 -5.14
C ALA A 96 -6.80 -1.90 -4.64
N GLU A 97 -8.12 -1.89 -4.48
CA GLU A 97 -8.91 -3.08 -4.15
C GLU A 97 -8.85 -4.15 -5.25
N ASP A 98 -8.91 -3.74 -6.52
CA ASP A 98 -8.70 -4.62 -7.67
C ASP A 98 -7.29 -5.24 -7.69
N ALA A 99 -6.31 -4.57 -7.09
CA ALA A 99 -4.94 -5.08 -6.89
C ALA A 99 -4.79 -5.97 -5.64
N GLY A 100 -5.87 -6.22 -4.88
CA GLY A 100 -5.88 -7.07 -3.69
C GLY A 100 -5.51 -6.35 -2.40
N TYR A 101 -5.61 -5.02 -2.36
CA TYR A 101 -5.49 -4.24 -1.13
C TYR A 101 -6.84 -4.09 -0.45
N ARG A 102 -6.83 -3.95 0.87
CA ARG A 102 -8.01 -3.68 1.69
C ARG A 102 -7.85 -2.33 2.37
N TYR A 103 -8.87 -1.49 2.27
CA TYR A 103 -8.93 -0.23 3.00
C TYR A 103 -8.80 -0.44 4.53
N VAL A 104 -8.07 0.45 5.19
CA VAL A 104 -7.84 0.41 6.64
C VAL A 104 -8.30 1.67 7.33
N ILE A 105 -7.78 2.83 6.92
CA ILE A 105 -7.97 4.08 7.64
C ILE A 105 -7.56 5.28 6.79
N ASP A 106 -8.17 6.43 7.04
CA ASP A 106 -7.71 7.72 6.54
C ASP A 106 -6.76 8.37 7.55
N VAL A 107 -5.65 8.93 7.07
CA VAL A 107 -4.63 9.57 7.90
C VAL A 107 -4.25 10.93 7.35
N GLU A 108 -3.94 11.86 8.25
CA GLU A 108 -3.33 13.13 7.89
C GLU A 108 -1.81 13.02 7.99
N THR A 109 -1.10 13.49 6.96
CA THR A 109 0.37 13.55 6.95
C THR A 109 0.84 14.96 6.64
N VAL A 110 2.15 15.19 6.68
CA VAL A 110 2.73 16.48 6.27
C VAL A 110 2.53 16.78 4.78
N THR A 111 2.18 15.79 3.96
CA THR A 111 1.91 15.96 2.53
C THR A 111 0.41 16.01 2.21
N GLY A 112 -0.46 15.97 3.22
CA GLY A 112 -1.92 15.98 3.10
C GLY A 112 -2.58 14.69 3.62
N GLY A 113 -3.89 14.61 3.42
CA GLY A 113 -4.72 13.46 3.76
C GLY A 113 -4.54 12.30 2.78
N HIS A 114 -4.50 11.08 3.31
CA HIS A 114 -4.38 9.83 2.54
C HIS A 114 -5.33 8.76 3.07
N SER A 115 -5.94 8.02 2.15
CA SER A 115 -6.57 6.74 2.45
C SER A 115 -5.53 5.63 2.38
N LEU A 116 -5.35 4.89 3.49
CA LEU A 116 -4.39 3.80 3.56
C LEU A 116 -5.07 2.47 3.30
N LEU A 117 -4.52 1.73 2.35
CA LEU A 117 -4.89 0.36 2.06
C LEU A 117 -3.70 -0.57 2.31
N VAL A 118 -3.99 -1.82 2.67
CA VAL A 118 -2.95 -2.82 2.97
C VAL A 118 -3.24 -4.13 2.28
N THR A 119 -2.17 -4.82 1.92
CA THR A 119 -2.22 -6.25 1.64
C THR A 119 -1.26 -6.99 2.56
N GLU A 120 -1.71 -8.14 3.06
CA GLU A 120 -1.07 -8.88 4.16
C GLU A 120 -0.96 -10.35 3.74
N PRO A 121 0.15 -11.06 4.06
CA PRO A 121 0.21 -12.50 3.88
C PRO A 121 -0.88 -13.22 4.65
N GLN A 122 -1.32 -14.38 4.13
CA GLN A 122 -2.39 -15.17 4.76
C GLN A 122 -2.12 -15.49 6.23
N TRP A 123 -0.87 -15.79 6.60
CA TRP A 123 -0.48 -16.08 7.98
C TRP A 123 -0.60 -14.87 8.94
N VAL A 124 -0.66 -13.65 8.43
CA VAL A 124 -0.98 -12.45 9.23
C VAL A 124 -2.48 -12.35 9.44
N ILE A 125 -3.26 -12.58 8.39
CA ILE A 125 -4.72 -12.53 8.42
C ILE A 125 -5.30 -13.62 9.32
N ASP A 126 -4.73 -14.83 9.27
CA ASP A 126 -5.18 -15.99 10.03
C ASP A 126 -4.84 -15.92 11.53
N GLN A 127 -4.11 -14.90 11.98
CA GLN A 127 -3.84 -14.74 13.41
C GLN A 127 -5.13 -14.40 14.14
N PRO A 128 -5.50 -15.18 15.18
CA PRO A 128 -6.69 -14.88 15.96
C PRO A 128 -6.53 -13.48 16.55
N ALA A 129 -7.50 -12.60 16.27
CA ALA A 129 -7.60 -11.34 16.98
C ALA A 129 -7.88 -11.69 18.45
N ILE A 130 -6.86 -11.63 19.31
CA ILE A 130 -7.04 -11.77 20.76
C ILE A 130 -7.73 -10.48 21.25
N LEU A 131 -9.03 -10.39 20.99
CA LEU A 131 -9.93 -9.39 21.55
C LEU A 131 -10.47 -9.83 22.91
N GLU A 132 -10.38 -11.13 23.22
CA GLU A 132 -10.93 -11.74 24.44
C GLU A 132 -10.09 -11.47 25.70
N ASP A 133 -8.86 -10.94 25.58
CA ASP A 133 -7.98 -10.60 26.72
C ASP A 133 -7.97 -9.11 27.07
N ILE A 134 -8.86 -8.28 26.51
CA ILE A 134 -8.99 -6.89 26.94
C ILE A 134 -9.92 -6.88 28.17
N PRO A 135 -9.41 -6.70 29.40
CA PRO A 135 -10.29 -6.58 30.56
C PRO A 135 -11.14 -5.32 30.38
N LEU A 136 -12.43 -5.51 30.16
CA LEU A 136 -13.42 -4.45 30.33
C LEU A 136 -13.37 -4.04 31.80
N LYS A 137 -12.75 -2.91 32.11
CA LYS A 137 -12.85 -2.31 33.44
C LYS A 137 -14.28 -1.79 33.59
N GLU A 138 -15.06 -2.43 34.45
CA GLU A 138 -16.30 -1.88 35.04
C GLU A 138 -15.99 -0.68 35.95
#